data_AF-A0A183JJH3-F1
#
_entry.id   AF-A0A183JJH3-F1
#
_cell.length_a   1.000
_cell.length_b   1.000
_cell.length_c   1.000
_cell.angle_alpha   90.00
_cell.angle_beta   90.00
_cell.angle_gamma   90.00
#
_symmetry.space_group_name_H-M   'P 1'
#
loop_
_entity.id
_entity.type
_entity.pdbx_description
1 polymer ?
#
loop_
_entity_poly.entity_id
_entity_poly.type
_entity_poly.pdbx_seq_one_letter_code
_entity_poly.pdbx_strand_id
1 'polypeptide(L)' 'MTQQRARRFQSALEARIAKENLKDSSPETHSFDPCVISPGTEFMERLHRHIVTFVENHVNHDADWQCIDVILSGHDVSL' A
#
# COMPACT_ATOMS: atom_id res chain seq x y z
N MET A 1 10.37 -11.02 10.20
CA MET A 1 10.24 -10.81 8.75
C MET A 1 10.09 -12.08 7.90
N THR A 2 10.23 -13.30 8.44
CA THR A 2 10.08 -14.56 7.66
C THR A 2 8.64 -14.86 7.25
N GLN A 3 7.66 -14.50 8.10
CA GLN A 3 6.23 -14.72 7.80
C GLN A 3 5.73 -13.87 6.62
N GLN A 4 6.16 -12.60 6.54
CA GLN A 4 5.79 -11.70 5.43
C GLN A 4 6.40 -12.19 4.11
N ARG A 5 7.65 -12.65 4.15
CA ARG A 5 8.32 -13.27 3.00
C ARG A 5 7.56 -14.50 2.50
N ALA A 6 7.17 -15.41 3.41
CA ALA A 6 6.40 -16.61 3.06
C ALA A 6 5.05 -16.27 2.39
N ARG A 7 4.29 -15.31 2.96
CA ARG A 7 3.03 -14.84 2.36
C ARG A 7 3.22 -14.29 0.95
N ARG A 8 4.24 -13.44 0.74
CA ARG A 8 4.53 -12.86 -0.59
C ARG A 8 4.86 -13.91 -1.63
N PHE A 9 5.66 -14.92 -1.27
CA PHE A 9 5.96 -16.01 -2.19
C PHE A 9 4.70 -16.79 -2.57
N GLN A 10 3.84 -17.11 -1.61
CA GLN A 10 2.59 -17.82 -1.86
C GLN A 10 1.67 -17.01 -2.79
N SER A 11 1.45 -15.72 -2.51
CA SER A 11 0.59 -14.88 -3.36
C SER A 11 1.14 -14.70 -4.78
N ALA A 12 2.46 -14.57 -4.94
CA ALA A 12 3.08 -14.51 -6.26
C ALA A 12 2.92 -15.82 -7.05
N LEU A 13 3.02 -16.97 -6.36
CA LEU A 13 2.78 -18.29 -6.95
C LEU A 13 1.32 -18.45 -7.39
N GLU A 14 0.37 -18.09 -6.53
CA GLU A 14 -1.07 -18.13 -6.84
C GLU A 14 -1.43 -17.24 -8.02
N ALA A 15 -0.90 -16.01 -8.07
CA ALA A 15 -1.10 -15.10 -9.20
C ALA A 15 -0.54 -15.66 -10.50
N ARG A 16 0.61 -16.36 -10.45
CA ARG A 16 1.20 -17.03 -11.61
C ARG A 16 0.35 -18.20 -12.10
N ILE A 17 -0.12 -19.06 -11.18
CA ILE A 17 -1.00 -20.20 -11.50
C ILE A 17 -2.32 -19.69 -12.10
N ALA A 18 -2.91 -18.65 -11.53
CA ALA A 18 -4.13 -18.04 -12.04
C ALA A 18 -3.94 -17.51 -13.47
N LYS A 19 -2.83 -16.83 -13.75
CA LYS A 19 -2.50 -16.35 -15.11
C LYS A 19 -2.30 -17.49 -16.12
N GLU A 20 -1.69 -18.60 -15.70
CA GLU A 20 -1.49 -19.76 -16.57
C GLU A 20 -2.81 -20.49 -16.90
N ASN A 21 -3.74 -20.52 -15.95
CA ASN A 21 -5.08 -21.11 -16.14
C ASN A 21 -6.02 -20.23 -17.00
N LEU A 22 -5.75 -18.92 -17.12
CA LEU A 22 -6.52 -17.97 -17.92
C LEU A 22 -6.07 -17.87 -19.40
N LYS A 23 -5.40 -18.90 -19.94
CA LYS A 23 -5.01 -18.95 -21.37
C LYS A 23 -6.21 -18.63 -22.27
N ASP A 24 -6.02 -17.58 -23.07
CA ASP A 24 -6.92 -16.93 -24.03
C ASP A 24 -7.91 -15.88 -23.49
N SER A 25 -7.62 -14.61 -23.84
CA SER A 25 -8.57 -13.50 -24.11
C SER A 25 -9.02 -12.54 -22.99
N SER A 26 -8.32 -12.41 -21.85
CA SER A 26 -8.55 -11.23 -20.99
C SER A 26 -7.64 -10.06 -21.36
N PRO A 27 -8.14 -8.81 -21.48
CA PRO A 27 -7.27 -7.65 -21.64
C PRO A 27 -6.29 -7.57 -20.47
N GLU A 28 -5.04 -7.20 -20.73
CA GLU A 28 -4.03 -6.97 -19.69
C GLU A 28 -4.46 -5.79 -18.81
N THR A 29 -5.26 -6.05 -17.79
CA THR A 29 -5.54 -5.07 -16.75
C THR A 29 -4.25 -4.91 -15.95
N HIS A 30 -3.73 -3.69 -15.87
CA HIS A 30 -2.61 -3.36 -14.97
C HIS A 30 -3.04 -3.63 -13.53
N SER A 31 -2.71 -4.82 -13.02
CA SER A 31 -2.95 -5.19 -11.64
C SER A 31 -1.91 -4.51 -10.75
N PHE A 32 -2.36 -4.02 -9.59
CA PHE A 32 -1.49 -3.45 -8.57
C PHE A 32 -0.56 -4.54 -8.00
N ASP A 33 0.75 -4.27 -7.94
CA ASP A 33 1.73 -5.19 -7.34
C ASP A 33 1.74 -5.01 -5.80
N PRO A 34 1.26 -5.97 -5.00
CA PRO A 34 1.21 -5.84 -3.56
C PRO A 34 2.60 -5.80 -2.90
N CYS A 35 3.67 -6.24 -3.59
CA CYS A 35 5.02 -6.24 -3.05
C CYS A 35 5.55 -4.82 -2.81
N VAL A 36 5.00 -3.83 -3.51
CA VAL A 36 5.35 -2.41 -3.30
C VAL A 36 4.86 -1.87 -1.96
N ILE A 37 3.97 -2.58 -1.25
CA ILE A 37 3.58 -2.27 0.14
C ILE A 37 4.65 -2.80 1.09
N SER A 38 5.83 -2.18 1.03
CA SER A 38 6.98 -2.44 1.89
C SER A 38 7.65 -1.12 2.24
N PRO A 39 8.13 -0.93 3.48
CA PRO A 39 9.00 0.21 3.78
C PRO A 39 10.19 0.27 2.82
N GLY A 40 10.56 1.48 2.41
CA GLY A 40 11.67 1.73 1.48
C GLY A 40 11.32 1.66 -0.01
N THR A 41 10.06 1.42 -0.38
CA THR A 41 9.62 1.52 -1.78
C THR A 41 9.18 2.95 -2.11
N GLU A 42 9.34 3.35 -3.37
CA GLU A 42 8.84 4.65 -3.85
C GLU A 42 7.31 4.78 -3.69
N PHE A 43 6.60 3.67 -3.81
CA PHE A 43 5.15 3.65 -3.58
C PHE A 43 4.80 4.09 -2.16
N MET A 44 5.48 3.53 -1.15
CA MET A 44 5.21 3.87 0.25
C MET A 44 5.59 5.32 0.57
N GLU A 45 6.65 5.84 -0.04
CA GLU A 45 7.05 7.24 0.07
C GLU A 45 5.99 8.18 -0.51
N ARG A 46 5.49 7.88 -1.72
CA ARG A 46 4.41 8.64 -2.35
C ARG A 46 3.10 8.56 -1.56
N LEU A 47 2.77 7.38 -1.05
CA LEU A 47 1.60 7.15 -0.20
C LEU A 47 1.71 7.95 1.10
N HIS A 48 2.86 7.93 1.77
CA HIS A 48 3.09 8.66 3.00
C HIS A 48 2.88 10.16 2.81
N ARG A 49 3.50 10.77 1.78
CA ARG A 49 3.28 12.18 1.46
C ARG A 49 1.81 12.50 1.20
N HIS A 50 1.10 11.62 0.48
CA HIS A 50 -0.32 11.81 0.24
C HIS A 50 -1.16 11.79 1.52
N ILE A 51 -0.85 10.88 2.46
CA ILE A 51 -1.55 10.81 3.76
C ILE A 51 -1.26 12.05 4.60
N VAL A 52 -0.03 12.55 4.61
CA VAL A 52 0.31 13.82 5.29
C VAL A 52 -0.55 14.96 4.76
N THR A 53 -0.58 15.16 3.43
CA THR A 53 -1.41 16.20 2.82
C THR A 53 -2.91 15.99 3.08
N PHE A 54 -3.37 14.74 3.10
CA PHE A 54 -4.75 14.40 3.45
C PHE A 54 -5.09 14.83 4.88
N VAL A 55 -4.24 14.50 5.85
CA VAL A 55 -4.42 14.86 7.26
C VAL A 55 -4.38 16.38 7.44
N GLU A 56 -3.38 17.06 6.85
CA GLU A 56 -3.29 18.52 6.86
C GLU A 56 -4.57 19.16 6.31
N ASN A 57 -5.10 18.63 5.21
CA ASN A 57 -6.33 19.15 4.63
C ASN A 57 -7.54 18.98 5.57
N HIS A 58 -7.66 17.82 6.24
CA HIS A 58 -8.79 17.58 7.15
C HIS A 58 -8.69 18.42 8.42
N VAL A 59 -7.51 18.48 9.04
CA VAL A 59 -7.31 19.31 10.25
C VAL A 59 -7.63 20.78 9.97
N ASN A 60 -7.32 21.29 8.78
CA ASN A 60 -7.58 22.69 8.43
C ASN A 60 -9.03 22.98 8.01
N HIS A 61 -9.74 22.02 7.42
CA HIS A 61 -11.04 22.29 6.76
C HIS A 61 -12.23 21.52 7.34
N ASP A 62 -12.01 20.49 8.15
CA ASP A 62 -13.05 19.67 8.76
C ASP A 62 -13.17 20.01 10.25
N ALA A 63 -14.34 20.50 10.66
CA ALA A 63 -14.62 20.89 12.04
C ALA A 63 -14.49 19.72 13.02
N ASP A 64 -14.78 18.49 12.57
CA ASP A 64 -14.68 17.29 13.40
C ASP A 64 -13.21 16.94 13.73
N TRP A 65 -12.26 17.47 12.96
CA TRP A 65 -10.82 17.22 13.12
C TRP A 65 -10.07 18.33 13.87
N GLN A 66 -10.72 19.46 14.16
CA GLN A 66 -10.06 20.63 14.79
C GLN A 66 -9.74 20.45 16.28
N CYS A 67 -10.39 19.50 16.95
CA CYS A 67 -10.29 19.30 18.40
C CYS A 67 -9.69 17.94 18.79
N ILE A 68 -8.93 17.31 17.89
CA ILE A 68 -8.29 16.01 18.12
C ILE A 68 -6.79 16.06 17.79
N ASP A 69 -6.02 15.25 18.51
CA ASP A 69 -4.62 15.01 18.18
C ASP A 69 -4.52 13.88 17.14
N VAL A 70 -3.97 14.17 15.98
CA VAL A 70 -3.75 13.18 14.92
C VAL A 70 -2.29 12.74 14.94
N ILE A 71 -2.06 11.44 15.18
CA ILE A 71 -0.72 10.84 15.17
C ILE A 71 -0.58 9.95 13.93
N LEU A 72 0.37 10.28 13.06
CA LEU A 72 0.72 9.48 11.89
C LEU A 72 2.10 8.84 12.10
N SER A 73 2.16 7.51 12.17
CA SER A 73 3.42 6.75 12.15
C SER A 73 3.65 6.16 10.76
N GLY A 74 4.55 6.77 10.00
CA GLY A 74 4.87 6.38 8.63
C GLY A 74 5.78 5.16 8.50
N HIS A 75 6.15 4.83 7.26
CA HIS A 75 7.07 3.73 6.94
C HIS A 75 8.55 4.08 7.21
N ASP A 76 8.82 5.36 7.48
CA ASP A 76 10.10 5.98 7.74
C ASP A 76 10.54 5.83 9.21
N VAL A 77 9.60 5.48 10.09
CA VAL A 77 9.89 5.14 11.49
C VAL A 77 10.43 3.71 11.57
N SER A 78 11.69 3.58 11.99
CA SER A 78 12.22 2.28 12.42
C SER A 78 11.99 2.09 13.92
N LEU A 79 11.38 0.96 14.30
CA LEU A 79 11.28 0.48 15.68
C LEU A 79 12.55 -0.29 16.09
#